data_AF-A0A9D2RUR7-F1
#
_entry.id   AF-A0A9D2RUR7-F1
#
_cell.length_a   1.000
_cell.length_b   1.000
_cell.length_c   1.000
_cell.angle_alpha   90.00
_cell.angle_beta   90.00
_cell.angle_gamma   90.00
#
_symmetry.space_group_name_H-M   'P 1'
#
loop_
_entity.id
_entity.type
_entity.pdbx_description
1 polymer ?
#
loop_
_entity_poly.entity_id
_entity_poly.type
_entity_poly.pdbx_seq_one_letter_code
_entity_poly.pdbx_strand_id
1 'polypeptide(L)'
;MAYSDADMLRMQQDAIRRVHEMQRRAAHAVQSGGQVSVPTGGQGQSARRQSVQNPFQRPISPPVPISEQEHRNTLQQPSTPFSGIKGILDSLKGSSDTILILALLLVLLNNEEQDMLLILALLYLLL
;
A
#
# COMPACT_ATOMS: atom_id res chain seq x y z
N MET A 1 -10.46 1.82 22.85
CA MET A 1 -10.57 0.42 22.39
C MET A 1 -9.40 0.19 21.45
N ALA A 2 -8.40 -0.60 21.87
CA ALA A 2 -7.23 -0.87 21.05
C ALA A 2 -7.59 -1.95 20.03
N TYR A 3 -7.40 -1.64 18.74
CA TYR A 3 -7.57 -2.64 17.69
C TYR A 3 -6.47 -3.69 17.85
N SER A 4 -6.86 -4.95 18.08
CA SER A 4 -5.90 -6.04 18.21
C SER A 4 -5.21 -6.28 16.86
N ASP A 5 -3.96 -6.73 16.87
CA ASP A 5 -3.24 -7.07 15.63
C ASP A 5 -4.00 -8.07 14.76
N ALA A 6 -4.74 -9.00 15.39
CA ALA A 6 -5.61 -9.93 14.70
C ALA A 6 -6.73 -9.23 13.92
N ASP A 7 -7.27 -8.12 14.44
CA ASP A 7 -8.31 -7.34 13.78
C ASP A 7 -7.74 -6.53 12.61
N MET A 8 -6.55 -5.94 12.78
CA MET A 8 -5.85 -5.24 11.70
C MET A 8 -5.50 -6.17 10.53
N LEU A 9 -5.08 -7.41 10.83
CA LEU A 9 -4.80 -8.42 9.80
C LEU A 9 -6.07 -8.81 9.03
N ARG A 10 -7.22 -8.89 9.70
CA ARG A 10 -8.51 -9.18 9.05
C ARG A 10 -8.95 -8.03 8.16
N MET A 11 -8.77 -6.78 8.61
CA MET A 11 -9.03 -5.61 7.78
C MET A 11 -8.13 -5.58 6.55
N GLN A 12 -6.85 -5.97 6.68
CA GLN A 12 -5.94 -6.05 5.55
C GLN A 12 -6.38 -7.10 4.52
N GLN A 13 -6.78 -8.28 4.98
CA GLN A 13 -7.29 -9.33 4.10
C GLN A 13 -8.58 -8.90 3.38
N ASP A 14 -9.50 -8.23 4.09
CA ASP A 14 -10.73 -7.70 3.49
C ASP A 14 -10.43 -6.60 2.47
N ALA A 15 -9.50 -5.70 2.77
CA ALA A 15 -9.07 -4.63 1.87
C ALA A 15 -8.52 -5.21 0.55
N ILE A 16 -7.66 -6.23 0.64
CA ILE A 16 -7.12 -6.91 -0.55
C ILE A 16 -8.26 -7.55 -1.35
N ARG A 17 -9.20 -8.24 -0.68
CA ARG A 17 -10.34 -8.88 -1.35
C ARG A 17 -11.20 -7.88 -2.11
N ARG A 18 -11.49 -6.73 -1.51
CA ARG A 18 -12.29 -5.65 -2.11
C ARG A 18 -11.60 -5.01 -3.31
N VAL A 19 -10.28 -4.83 -3.26
CA VAL A 19 -9.49 -4.31 -4.40
C VAL A 19 -9.58 -5.26 -5.59
N HIS A 20 -9.43 -6.57 -5.37
CA HIS A 20 -9.56 -7.56 -6.44
C HIS A 20 -10.95 -7.56 -7.08
N GLU A 21 -12.01 -7.47 -6.27
CA GLU A 21 -13.39 -7.37 -6.76
C GLU A 21 -13.57 -6.09 -7.58
N MET A 22 -13.09 -4.95 -7.08
CA MET A 22 -13.17 -3.67 -7.75
C MET A 22 -12.42 -3.67 -9.07
N GLN A 23 -11.23 -4.27 -9.13
CA GLN A 23 -10.46 -4.40 -10.35
C GLN A 23 -11.19 -5.23 -11.40
N ARG A 24 -11.79 -6.37 -11.01
CA ARG A 24 -12.62 -7.18 -11.92
C ARG A 24 -13.81 -6.38 -12.43
N ARG A 25 -14.52 -5.68 -11.54
CA ARG A 25 -15.67 -4.86 -11.92
C ARG A 25 -15.28 -3.70 -12.83
N ALA A 26 -14.14 -3.06 -12.59
CA ALA A 26 -13.62 -1.99 -13.43
C ALA A 26 -13.28 -2.51 -14.84
N ALA A 27 -12.62 -3.66 -14.94
CA ALA A 27 -12.33 -4.30 -16.22
C ALA A 27 -13.62 -4.62 -17.01
N HIS A 28 -14.65 -5.13 -16.32
CA HIS A 28 -15.95 -5.36 -16.94
C HIS A 28 -16.67 -4.05 -17.34
N ALA A 29 -16.58 -2.99 -16.53
CA ALA A 29 -17.21 -1.70 -16.82
C ALA A 29 -16.58 -0.99 -18.04
N VAL A 30 -15.28 -1.18 -18.27
CA VAL A 30 -14.58 -0.70 -19.47
C VAL A 30 -15.06 -1.45 -20.72
N GLN A 31 -15.34 -2.75 -20.61
CA GLN A 31 -15.88 -3.53 -21.72
C GLN A 31 -17.36 -3.26 -22.01
N SER A 32 -18.17 -2.91 -21.02
CA SER A 32 -19.63 -2.70 -21.17
C SER A 32 -20.06 -1.24 -21.41
N GLY A 33 -19.13 -0.33 -21.71
CA GLY A 33 -19.50 1.02 -22.13
C GLY A 33 -20.13 1.90 -21.04
N GLY A 34 -19.60 1.84 -19.81
CA GLY A 34 -19.68 2.97 -18.87
C GLY A 34 -21.04 3.32 -18.26
N GLN A 35 -21.85 2.34 -17.84
CA GLN A 35 -22.96 2.60 -16.90
C GLN A 35 -22.75 1.83 -15.60
N VAL A 36 -22.00 2.45 -14.68
CA VAL A 36 -21.95 2.01 -13.27
C VAL A 36 -22.92 2.89 -12.49
N SER A 37 -24.10 2.37 -12.20
CA SER A 37 -25.06 2.99 -11.28
C SER A 37 -24.50 2.94 -9.86
N VAL A 38 -24.20 4.12 -9.31
CA VAL A 38 -23.81 4.32 -7.91
C VAL A 38 -25.08 4.16 -7.06
N PRO A 39 -25.14 3.25 -6.07
CA PRO A 39 -26.30 3.16 -5.19
C PRO A 39 -26.24 4.32 -4.19
N THR A 40 -26.84 5.46 -4.55
CA THR A 40 -27.25 6.49 -3.60
C THR A 40 -28.45 5.93 -2.83
N GLY A 41 -28.24 5.58 -1.57
CA GLY A 41 -29.32 5.20 -0.66
C GLY A 41 -30.32 6.34 -0.49
N GLY A 42 -31.60 6.05 -0.78
CA GLY A 42 -32.76 6.78 -0.28
C GLY A 42 -33.13 8.07 -1.01
N GLN A 43 -33.79 7.94 -2.17
CA GLN A 43 -34.50 9.03 -2.85
C GLN A 43 -35.95 9.15 -2.37
N GLY A 44 -36.41 10.38 -2.17
CA GLY A 44 -37.82 10.76 -2.08
C GLY A 44 -38.15 11.92 -3.03
N GLN A 45 -38.70 11.55 -4.20
CA GLN A 45 -39.75 12.23 -4.99
C GLN A 45 -39.47 13.56 -5.73
N SER A 46 -39.39 13.43 -7.07
CA SER A 46 -40.23 14.06 -8.11
C SER A 46 -40.71 15.52 -7.98
N ALA A 47 -40.36 16.38 -8.96
CA ALA A 47 -41.31 17.06 -9.86
C ALA A 47 -40.68 18.23 -10.68
N ARG A 48 -40.87 18.15 -12.01
CA ARG A 48 -41.22 19.23 -12.97
C ARG A 48 -40.46 20.58 -12.91
N ARG A 49 -39.79 20.95 -14.02
CA ARG A 49 -39.82 22.32 -14.58
C ARG A 49 -39.31 22.39 -16.03
N GLN A 50 -39.87 23.37 -16.74
CA GLN A 50 -39.87 23.60 -18.19
C GLN A 50 -38.58 24.23 -18.75
N SER A 51 -38.46 24.05 -20.07
CA SER A 51 -37.67 24.76 -21.10
C SER A 51 -37.04 26.13 -20.79
N VAL A 52 -35.75 26.27 -21.11
CA VAL A 52 -35.18 27.45 -21.79
C VAL A 52 -34.09 26.95 -22.75
N GLN A 53 -34.29 27.19 -24.05
CA GLN A 53 -33.35 26.90 -25.12
C GLN A 53 -32.23 27.98 -25.05
N ASN A 54 -31.01 27.58 -24.68
CA ASN A 54 -29.86 28.48 -24.58
C ASN A 54 -28.86 28.10 -25.68
N PRO A 55 -28.52 28.97 -26.66
CA PRO A 55 -27.63 28.60 -27.77
C PRO A 55 -26.13 28.49 -27.40
N PHE A 56 -25.78 28.60 -26.12
CA PHE A 56 -24.40 28.48 -25.65
C PHE A 56 -24.32 27.56 -24.42
N GLN A 57 -24.33 26.25 -24.64
CA GLN A 57 -23.76 25.29 -23.69
C GLN A 57 -22.88 24.33 -24.48
N ARG A 58 -21.58 24.65 -24.55
CA ARG A 58 -20.59 23.65 -24.95
C ARG A 58 -20.66 22.50 -23.95
N PRO A 59 -20.57 21.24 -24.38
CA PRO A 59 -20.30 20.14 -23.45
C PRO A 59 -19.01 20.50 -22.72
N ILE A 60 -19.07 20.68 -21.39
CA ILE A 60 -17.85 20.66 -20.60
C ILE A 60 -17.41 19.20 -20.66
N SER A 61 -16.44 18.93 -21.53
CA SER A 61 -15.74 17.66 -21.60
C SER A 61 -15.28 17.28 -20.18
N PRO A 62 -15.37 16.00 -19.78
CA PRO A 62 -14.72 15.54 -18.57
C PRO A 62 -13.23 15.95 -18.62
N PRO A 63 -12.60 16.32 -17.49
CA PRO A 63 -11.20 16.68 -17.49
C PRO A 63 -10.41 15.51 -18.07
N VAL A 64 -9.73 15.78 -19.18
CA VAL A 64 -8.76 14.87 -19.79
C VAL A 64 -7.71 14.58 -18.71
N PRO A 65 -7.45 13.32 -18.33
CA PRO A 65 -6.32 13.02 -17.48
C PRO A 65 -5.05 13.40 -18.24
N ILE A 66 -4.39 14.45 -17.77
CA ILE A 66 -3.11 14.94 -18.27
C ILE A 66 -2.14 13.76 -18.26
N SER A 67 -1.77 13.29 -19.45
CA SER A 67 -0.59 12.45 -19.65
C SER A 67 0.46 13.35 -20.29
N GLU A 68 1.39 13.83 -19.48
CA GLU A 68 2.74 14.34 -19.84
C GLU A 68 3.39 14.76 -18.51
N GLN A 69 4.08 13.83 -17.84
CA GLN A 69 5.51 13.52 -17.95
C GLN A 69 6.41 14.37 -17.04
N GLU A 70 7.27 13.66 -16.29
CA GLU A 70 8.39 14.14 -15.47
C GLU A 70 8.03 14.97 -14.22
N HIS A 71 7.67 14.29 -13.13
CA HIS A 71 8.28 14.54 -11.81
C HIS A 71 8.32 13.22 -11.05
N ARG A 72 9.50 12.60 -11.08
CA ARG A 72 9.98 11.60 -10.13
C ARG A 72 9.72 12.08 -8.70
N ASN A 73 8.64 11.63 -8.08
CA ASN A 73 8.53 11.60 -6.63
C ASN A 73 7.61 10.44 -6.25
N THR A 74 8.28 9.39 -5.77
CA THR A 74 7.78 8.38 -4.84
C THR A 74 6.35 8.63 -4.38
N LEU A 75 5.41 7.81 -4.88
CA LEU A 75 4.21 7.49 -4.13
C LEU A 75 4.69 7.08 -2.74
N GLN A 76 4.53 8.00 -1.79
CA GLN A 76 4.68 7.75 -0.37
C GLN A 76 3.62 6.72 -0.04
N GLN A 77 4.00 5.45 -0.22
CA GLN A 77 3.45 4.35 0.50
C GLN A 77 3.43 4.81 1.96
N PRO A 78 2.28 4.74 2.66
CA PRO A 78 2.24 5.14 4.06
C PRO A 78 3.33 4.32 4.75
N SER A 79 4.41 5.02 5.12
CA SER A 79 5.48 4.49 5.92
C SER A 79 4.83 4.16 7.24
N THR A 80 4.35 2.92 7.37
CA THR A 80 4.17 2.36 8.69
C THR A 80 5.54 2.53 9.34
N PRO A 81 5.61 3.12 10.55
CA PRO A 81 6.89 3.37 11.22
C PRO A 81 7.70 2.06 11.41
N PHE A 82 7.05 0.91 11.25
CA PHE A 82 7.64 -0.42 11.28
C PHE A 82 8.16 -0.94 9.91
N SER A 83 7.84 -0.30 8.78
CA SER A 83 8.33 -0.75 7.46
C SER A 83 9.83 -0.50 7.27
N GLY A 84 10.36 0.56 7.89
CA GLY A 84 11.81 0.85 7.86
C GLY A 84 12.62 -0.26 8.52
N ILE A 85 12.24 -0.68 9.74
CA ILE A 85 12.91 -1.80 10.43
C ILE A 85 12.67 -3.13 9.72
N LYS A 86 11.51 -3.33 9.08
CA LYS A 86 11.22 -4.55 8.33
C LYS A 86 12.05 -4.63 7.05
N GLY A 87 12.23 -3.53 6.32
CA GLY A 87 13.09 -3.47 5.13
C GLY A 87 14.57 -3.67 5.46
N ILE A 88 15.01 -3.15 6.61
CA ILE A 88 16.36 -3.41 7.15
C ILE A 88 16.48 -4.89 7.52
N LEU A 89 15.52 -5.47 8.25
CA LEU A 89 15.52 -6.90 8.60
C LEU A 89 15.46 -7.82 7.36
N ASP A 90 14.66 -7.45 6.35
CA ASP A 90 14.58 -8.18 5.08
C ASP A 90 15.91 -8.09 4.31
N SER A 91 16.63 -6.97 4.41
CA SER A 91 17.98 -6.82 3.84
C SER A 91 19.04 -7.60 4.62
N LEU A 92 18.97 -7.62 5.96
CA LEU A 92 19.85 -8.42 6.83
C LEU A 92 19.63 -9.93 6.66
N LYS A 93 18.39 -10.35 6.35
CA LYS A 93 18.03 -11.74 6.04
C LYS A 93 18.33 -12.11 4.58
N GLY A 94 18.60 -11.14 3.71
CA GLY A 94 18.88 -11.37 2.30
C GLY A 94 20.33 -11.79 2.02
N SER A 95 21.28 -11.31 2.83
CA SER A 95 22.70 -11.63 2.70
C SER A 95 23.05 -12.89 3.50
N SER A 96 23.42 -13.97 2.79
CA SER A 96 23.85 -15.24 3.40
C SER A 96 25.00 -15.06 4.40
N ASP A 97 25.90 -14.13 4.12
CA ASP A 97 27.05 -13.83 4.97
C ASP A 97 26.62 -13.12 6.25
N THR A 98 25.67 -12.19 6.16
CA THR A 98 25.07 -11.53 7.33
C THR A 98 24.29 -12.51 8.19
N ILE A 99 23.55 -13.46 7.58
CA ILE A 99 22.89 -14.53 8.32
C ILE A 99 23.92 -15.41 9.05
N LEU A 100 25.01 -15.79 8.39
CA LEU A 100 26.10 -16.55 9.03
C LEU A 100 26.74 -15.77 10.18
N ILE A 101 27.03 -14.48 9.99
CA ILE A 101 27.56 -13.59 11.03
C ILE A 101 26.58 -13.49 12.21
N LEU A 102 25.28 -13.34 11.96
CA LEU A 102 24.25 -13.28 12.99
C LEU A 102 24.09 -14.62 13.73
N ALA A 103 24.14 -15.73 13.02
CA ALA A 103 24.10 -17.07 13.62
C ALA A 103 25.33 -17.31 14.50
N LEU A 104 26.52 -16.91 14.03
CA LEU A 104 27.74 -16.93 14.82
C LEU A 104 27.60 -16.02 16.03
N LEU A 105 27.22 -14.75 15.86
CA LEU A 105 27.00 -13.81 16.96
C LEU A 105 26.05 -14.38 18.02
N LEU A 106 24.95 -15.02 17.60
CA LEU A 106 23.98 -15.65 18.49
C LEU A 106 24.58 -16.84 19.23
N VAL A 107 25.26 -17.76 18.55
CA VAL A 107 25.95 -18.90 19.20
C VAL A 107 26.94 -18.36 20.22
N LEU A 108 27.73 -17.38 19.81
CA LEU A 108 28.84 -16.85 20.56
C LEU A 108 28.32 -16.11 21.82
N LEU A 109 27.24 -15.33 21.73
CA LEU A 109 26.55 -14.68 22.87
C LEU A 109 26.00 -15.65 23.93
N ASN A 110 25.71 -16.89 23.53
CA ASN A 110 25.27 -17.93 24.46
C ASN A 110 26.45 -18.68 25.12
N ASN A 111 27.70 -18.39 24.75
CA ASN A 111 28.88 -18.97 25.38
C ASN A 111 29.42 -18.01 26.45
N GLU A 112 29.67 -18.52 27.66
CA GLU A 112 30.11 -17.69 28.79
C GLU A 112 31.58 -17.23 28.67
N GLU A 113 32.42 -17.97 27.94
CA GLU A 113 33.84 -17.65 27.70
C GLU A 113 34.05 -16.97 26.33
N GLN A 114 33.15 -16.07 25.96
CA GLN A 114 33.22 -15.42 24.67
C GLN A 114 34.28 -14.31 24.62
N ASP A 115 35.09 -14.31 23.56
CA ASP A 115 36.02 -13.22 23.28
C ASP A 115 35.26 -11.94 22.87
N MET A 116 35.38 -10.90 23.70
CA MET A 116 34.74 -9.60 23.44
C MET A 116 35.25 -8.92 22.17
N LEU A 117 36.51 -9.16 21.78
CA LEU A 117 37.06 -8.64 20.52
C LEU A 117 36.41 -9.31 19.32
N LEU A 118 36.10 -10.61 19.43
CA LEU A 118 35.40 -11.34 18.38
C LEU A 118 33.96 -10.84 18.23
N ILE A 119 33.25 -10.54 19.33
CA ILE A 119 31.93 -9.87 19.27
C ILE A 119 32.04 -8.54 18.53
N LEU A 120 32.99 -7.70 18.94
CA LEU A 120 33.17 -6.36 18.38
C LEU A 120 33.56 -6.41 16.90
N ALA A 121 34.41 -7.36 16.50
CA ALA A 121 34.77 -7.56 15.10
C ALA A 121 33.55 -7.98 14.26
N LEU A 122 32.72 -8.89 14.76
CA LEU A 122 31.48 -9.29 14.08
C LEU A 122 30.46 -8.14 14.01
N LEU A 123 30.34 -7.34 15.07
CA LEU A 123 29.49 -6.15 15.08
C LEU A 123 30.01 -5.07 14.12
N TYR A 124 31.34 -4.90 14.02
CA TYR A 124 31.98 -3.95 13.11
C TYR A 124 31.79 -4.34 11.64
N LEU A 125 31.80 -5.64 11.32
CA LEU A 125 31.53 -6.12 9.96
C LEU A 125 30.07 -5.87 9.54
N LEU A 126 29.14 -5.71 10.49
CA LEU A 126 27.74 -5.40 10.22
C LEU A 126 27.46 -3.91 10.00
N LEU A 127 28.42 -3.03 10.32
CA LEU A 127 28.32 -1.57 10.18
C LEU A 127 28.73 -1.11 8.78
#